data_AF-A0A224WW57-F1
#
_entry.id   AF-A0A224WW57-F1
#
_cell.length_a   1.000
_cell.length_b   1.000
_cell.length_c   1.000
_cell.angle_alpha   90.00
_cell.angle_beta   90.00
_cell.angle_gamma   90.00
#
_symmetry.space_group_name_H-M   'P 1'
#
loop_
_entity.id
_entity.type
_entity.pdbx_description
1 polymer ?
#
loop_
_entity_poly.entity_id
_entity_poly.type
_entity_poly.pdbx_seq_one_letter_code
_entity_poly.pdbx_strand_id
1 'polypeptide(L)'
;MTNQSIKIGDIVKVDITGLQKYGAFVKFGKQRGLIHISEIKSGYVADIHDVIEVGQVCQAQVIDVDEFNGKISLSLRTLEKQPQTHHVQRRFHFNNPANKIGFQPFKEQLADWTKEQMTYLKGRKEEI
;
A
#
# COMPACT_ATOMS: atom_id res chain seq x y z
N MET A 1 4.94 39.75 -6.74
CA MET A 1 5.86 38.71 -6.21
C MET A 1 5.26 37.37 -6.56
N THR A 2 5.95 36.55 -7.35
CA THR A 2 5.40 35.35 -7.97
C THR A 2 5.09 34.28 -6.91
N ASN A 3 3.79 34.05 -6.67
CA ASN A 3 3.32 32.80 -6.06
C ASN A 3 3.71 31.67 -7.02
N GLN A 4 4.85 31.02 -6.77
CA GLN A 4 5.15 29.77 -7.45
C GLN A 4 4.12 28.75 -6.97
N SER A 5 3.13 28.51 -7.82
CA SER A 5 2.14 27.44 -7.66
C SER A 5 2.90 26.13 -7.80
N ILE A 6 3.28 25.57 -6.66
CA ILE A 6 3.94 24.27 -6.57
C ILE A 6 2.91 23.21 -6.90
N LYS A 7 3.28 22.31 -7.80
CA LYS A 7 2.42 21.23 -8.24
C LYS A 7 2.91 19.91 -7.68
N ILE A 8 1.96 19.00 -7.50
CA ILE A 8 2.25 17.60 -7.20
C ILE A 8 3.12 17.06 -8.35
N GLY A 9 4.23 16.40 -7.99
CA GLY A 9 5.21 15.85 -8.92
C GLY A 9 6.46 16.72 -9.12
N ASP A 10 6.47 17.97 -8.67
CA ASP A 10 7.65 18.84 -8.81
C ASP A 10 8.81 18.34 -7.93
N ILE A 11 10.02 18.40 -8.47
CA ILE A 11 11.26 18.07 -7.75
C ILE A 11 11.87 19.36 -7.21
N VAL A 12 11.98 19.45 -5.89
CA VAL A 12 12.47 20.64 -5.18
C VAL A 12 13.70 20.31 -4.34
N LYS A 13 14.61 21.28 -4.19
CA LYS A 13 15.70 21.21 -3.22
C LYS A 13 15.19 21.66 -1.86
N VAL A 14 15.43 20.85 -0.84
CA VAL A 14 14.94 21.07 0.52
C VAL A 14 16.05 20.91 1.53
N ASP A 15 15.99 21.71 2.59
CA ASP A 15 16.93 21.67 3.71
C ASP A 15 16.26 20.96 4.89
N ILE A 16 16.96 19.99 5.48
CA ILE A 16 16.45 19.24 6.63
C ILE A 16 16.61 20.10 7.88
N THR A 17 15.49 20.46 8.50
CA THR A 17 15.46 21.32 9.70
C THR A 17 15.31 20.54 11.00
N GLY A 18 14.81 19.31 10.93
CA GLY A 18 14.65 18.47 12.11
C GLY A 18 14.23 17.05 11.73
N LEU A 19 14.53 16.12 12.63
CA LEU A 19 14.20 14.72 12.48
C LEU A 19 13.32 14.29 13.65
N GLN A 20 12.32 13.46 13.36
CA GLN A 20 11.48 12.79 14.34
C GLN A 20 11.32 11.32 13.96
N LYS A 21 10.89 10.47 14.90
CA LYS A 21 10.77 9.02 14.66
C LYS A 21 9.86 8.63 13.49
N TYR A 22 8.90 9.48 13.14
CA TYR A 22 7.96 9.22 12.05
C TYR A 22 8.33 9.93 10.74
N GLY A 23 9.34 10.80 10.73
CA GLY A 23 9.70 11.55 9.52
C GLY A 23 10.68 12.70 9.74
N ALA A 24 11.02 13.37 8.64
CA ALA A 24 11.91 14.52 8.60
C ALA A 24 11.16 15.80 8.23
N PHE A 25 11.40 16.87 8.99
CA PHE A 25 10.91 18.20 8.67
C PHE A 25 11.88 18.91 7.76
N VAL A 26 11.37 19.38 6.64
CA VAL A 26 12.16 20.07 5.64
C VAL A 26 11.62 21.45 5.36
N LYS A 27 12.51 22.35 4.99
CA LYS A 27 12.18 23.71 4.60
C LYS A 27 12.67 23.93 3.18
N PHE A 28 11.86 24.58 2.38
CA PHE A 28 12.27 25.04 1.05
C PHE A 28 11.58 26.36 0.74
N GLY A 29 12.38 27.37 0.41
CA GLY A 29 11.89 28.74 0.25
C GLY A 29 11.15 29.25 1.50
N LYS A 30 9.86 29.57 1.33
CA LYS A 30 8.97 30.07 2.40
C LYS A 30 8.06 28.99 3.01
N GLN A 31 8.05 27.79 2.46
CA GLN A 31 7.14 26.73 2.86
C GLN A 31 7.85 25.68 3.73
N ARG A 32 7.06 24.93 4.49
CA ARG A 32 7.52 23.84 5.33
C ARG A 32 6.88 22.56 4.83
N GLY A 33 7.68 21.51 4.77
CA GLY A 33 7.25 20.19 4.33
C GLY A 33 7.63 19.11 5.33
N LEU A 34 7.04 17.94 5.11
CA LEU A 34 7.32 16.73 5.87
C LEU A 34 7.60 15.58 4.93
N ILE A 35 8.66 14.84 5.22
CA ILE A 35 8.99 13.57 4.57
C ILE A 35 8.66 12.47 5.56
N HIS A 36 7.68 11.64 5.25
CA HIS A 36 7.32 10.50 6.10
C HIS A 36 8.41 9.43 6.05
N ILE A 37 8.60 8.65 7.13
CA ILE A 37 9.64 7.60 7.18
C ILE A 37 9.58 6.63 5.99
N SER A 38 8.36 6.26 5.56
CA SER A 38 8.12 5.37 4.42
C SER A 38 8.48 5.98 3.06
N GLU A 39 8.66 7.30 3.01
CA GLU A 39 8.98 8.07 1.81
C GLU A 39 10.47 8.49 1.75
N ILE A 40 11.26 8.13 2.77
CA ILE A 40 12.70 8.41 2.78
C ILE A 40 13.46 7.44 1.88
N LYS A 41 13.11 6.14 1.92
CA LYS A 41 13.84 5.08 1.20
C LYS A 41 12.90 3.94 0.82
N SER A 42 13.16 3.28 -0.30
CA SER A 42 12.53 1.99 -0.61
C SER A 42 13.10 0.91 0.33
N GLY A 43 12.29 0.45 1.28
CA GLY A 43 12.63 -0.65 2.17
C GLY A 43 12.32 -0.36 3.64
N TYR A 44 12.80 -1.22 4.52
CA TYR A 44 12.71 -1.01 5.96
C TYR A 44 13.83 -0.08 6.42
N VAL A 45 13.46 1.03 7.07
CA VAL A 45 14.39 1.95 7.73
C VAL A 45 14.21 1.75 9.23
N ALA A 46 15.26 1.25 9.90
CA ALA A 46 15.25 1.07 11.35
C ALA A 46 15.36 2.41 12.07
N ASP A 47 16.36 3.21 11.66
CA ASP A 47 16.62 4.53 12.21
C ASP A 47 16.78 5.57 11.11
N ILE A 48 16.07 6.69 11.26
CA ILE A 48 16.10 7.80 10.30
C ILE A 48 17.44 8.54 10.32
N HIS A 49 18.09 8.60 11.49
CA HIS A 49 19.35 9.31 11.70
C HIS A 49 20.51 8.74 10.87
N ASP A 50 20.45 7.47 10.49
CA ASP A 50 21.48 6.83 9.67
C ASP A 50 21.35 7.19 8.18
N VAL A 51 20.19 7.72 7.77
CA VAL A 51 19.88 7.99 6.35
C VAL A 51 19.98 9.46 6.02
N ILE A 52 19.61 10.33 6.96
CA ILE A 52 19.55 11.77 6.76
C ILE A 52 19.98 12.51 8.02
N GLU A 53 20.71 13.60 7.81
CA GLU A 53 21.22 14.47 8.88
C GLU A 53 20.51 15.82 8.90
N VAL A 54 20.37 16.41 10.09
CA VAL A 54 19.85 17.78 10.24
C VAL A 54 20.84 18.76 9.61
N GLY A 55 20.34 19.64 8.74
CA GLY A 55 21.13 20.61 7.99
C GLY A 55 21.56 20.13 6.60
N GLN A 56 21.30 18.87 6.25
CA GLN A 56 21.59 18.35 4.92
C GLN A 56 20.62 18.93 3.86
N VAL A 57 21.15 19.20 2.67
CA VAL A 57 20.37 19.62 1.50
C VAL A 57 20.13 18.43 0.59
N CYS A 58 18.87 18.10 0.34
CA CYS A 58 18.47 16.97 -0.50
C CYS A 58 17.47 17.42 -1.59
N GLN A 59 17.33 16.62 -2.65
CA GLN A 59 16.23 16.78 -3.60
C GLN A 59 15.09 15.86 -3.19
N ALA A 60 13.86 16.38 -3.16
CA ALA A 60 12.66 15.61 -2.86
C ALA A 60 11.54 15.97 -3.84
N GLN A 61 10.67 15.01 -4.12
CA GLN A 61 9.49 15.21 -4.96
C GLN A 61 8.26 15.52 -4.12
N VAL A 62 7.45 16.48 -4.55
CA VAL A 62 6.16 16.80 -3.94
C VAL A 62 5.14 15.69 -4.26
N ILE A 63 4.60 15.03 -3.24
CA ILE A 63 3.52 14.04 -3.41
C ILE A 63 2.15 14.68 -3.21
N ASP A 64 2.05 15.57 -2.22
CA ASP A 64 0.79 16.13 -1.80
C ASP A 64 0.97 17.54 -1.27
N VAL A 65 -0.02 18.39 -1.51
CA VAL A 65 -0.03 19.80 -1.15
C VAL A 65 -1.34 20.10 -0.44
N ASP A 66 -1.27 20.33 0.86
CA ASP A 66 -2.39 20.79 1.65
C ASP A 66 -2.37 22.34 1.68
N GLU A 67 -3.16 22.94 0.80
CA GLU A 67 -3.29 24.40 0.69
C GLU A 67 -3.97 25.03 1.92
N PHE A 68 -4.78 24.28 2.67
CA PHE A 68 -5.50 24.80 3.84
C PHE A 68 -4.55 24.98 5.03
N ASN A 69 -3.70 23.98 5.27
CA ASN A 69 -2.75 24.00 6.38
C ASN A 69 -1.35 24.51 5.99
N GLY A 70 -1.11 24.72 4.69
CA GLY A 70 0.20 25.10 4.16
C GLY A 70 1.27 24.01 4.38
N LYS A 71 0.85 22.74 4.44
CA LYS A 71 1.73 21.58 4.66
C LYS A 71 1.96 20.88 3.34
N ILE A 72 3.20 20.44 3.10
CA ILE A 72 3.57 19.77 1.85
C ILE A 72 4.23 18.45 2.19
N SER A 73 3.70 17.36 1.62
CA SER A 73 4.24 16.03 1.78
C SER A 73 5.23 15.74 0.67
N LEU A 74 6.43 15.33 1.04
CA LEU A 74 7.57 15.15 0.14
C LEU A 74 8.09 13.72 0.21
N SER A 75 8.70 13.24 -0.88
CA SER A 75 9.34 11.93 -0.98
C SER A 75 10.74 11.99 -1.56
N LEU A 76 11.66 11.29 -0.93
CA LEU A 76 12.98 10.97 -1.46
C LEU A 76 12.93 9.66 -2.25
N ARG A 77 12.05 8.74 -1.84
CA ARG A 77 11.88 7.41 -2.42
C ARG A 77 11.58 7.47 -3.93
N THR A 78 10.76 8.41 -4.38
CA THR A 78 10.40 8.49 -5.80
C THR A 78 11.58 8.85 -6.71
N LEU A 79 12.64 9.44 -6.15
CA LEU A 79 13.86 9.79 -6.88
C LEU A 79 14.89 8.64 -6.91
N GLU A 80 14.66 7.56 -6.17
CA GLU A 80 15.54 6.40 -6.20
C GLU A 80 15.49 5.70 -7.57
N LYS A 81 16.65 5.59 -8.23
CA LYS A 81 16.78 4.97 -9.56
C LYS A 81 16.46 3.47 -9.59
N GLN A 82 16.47 2.80 -8.43
CA GLN A 82 16.23 1.38 -8.29
C GLN A 82 15.21 1.14 -7.17
N PRO A 83 13.91 1.30 -7.45
CA PRO A 83 12.90 0.94 -6.46
C PRO A 83 13.05 -0.55 -6.13
N GLN A 84 13.17 -0.88 -4.85
CA GLN A 84 13.14 -2.27 -4.38
C GLN A 84 11.86 -2.91 -4.93
N THR A 85 12.01 -3.85 -5.87
CA THR A 85 10.86 -4.58 -6.39
C THR A 85 10.39 -5.48 -5.27
N HIS A 86 9.30 -5.09 -4.59
CA HIS A 86 8.63 -6.02 -3.70
C HIS A 86 8.18 -7.19 -4.58
N HIS A 87 8.89 -8.31 -4.46
CA HIS A 87 8.43 -9.57 -4.99
C HIS A 87 7.12 -9.86 -4.26
N VAL A 88 6.00 -9.51 -4.89
CA VAL A 88 4.68 -9.93 -4.45
C VAL A 88 4.76 -11.44 -4.46
N GLN A 89 4.90 -12.05 -3.28
CA GLN A 89 4.82 -13.49 -3.17
C GLN A 89 3.46 -13.84 -3.74
N ARG A 90 3.46 -14.51 -4.91
CA ARG A 90 2.22 -14.98 -5.53
C ARG A 90 1.48 -15.72 -4.43
N ARG A 91 0.29 -15.25 -4.09
CA ARG A 91 -0.57 -15.92 -3.11
C ARG A 91 -0.60 -17.39 -3.51
N PHE A 92 -0.25 -18.26 -2.58
CA PHE A 92 -0.33 -19.70 -2.78
C PHE A 92 -1.73 -20.00 -3.31
N HIS A 93 -1.82 -20.54 -4.52
CA HIS A 93 -3.09 -21.03 -5.02
C HIS A 93 -3.38 -22.28 -4.18
N PHE A 94 -4.45 -22.26 -3.38
CA PHE A 94 -4.91 -23.44 -2.63
C PHE A 94 -5.26 -24.62 -3.55
N ASN A 95 -5.39 -24.37 -4.85
CA ASN A 95 -5.69 -25.39 -5.85
C ASN A 95 -4.42 -25.78 -6.60
N ASN A 96 -4.03 -27.05 -6.45
CA ASN A 96 -3.04 -27.67 -7.32
C ASN A 96 -3.67 -27.89 -8.73
N PRO A 97 -3.16 -27.27 -9.80
CA PRO A 97 -3.72 -27.42 -11.15
C PRO A 97 -3.65 -28.86 -11.69
N ALA A 98 -2.81 -29.72 -11.11
CA ALA A 98 -2.75 -31.15 -11.45
C ALA A 98 -3.99 -31.92 -10.98
N ASN A 99 -4.60 -31.50 -9.86
CA ASN A 99 -5.79 -32.13 -9.32
C ASN A 99 -7.02 -31.30 -9.66
N LYS A 100 -7.64 -31.58 -10.82
CA LYS A 100 -8.95 -31.03 -11.22
C LYS A 100 -10.09 -31.73 -10.44
N ILE A 101 -10.02 -31.74 -9.10
CA ILE A 101 -11.04 -32.38 -8.25
C ILE A 101 -12.39 -31.64 -8.39
N GLY A 102 -12.37 -30.34 -8.70
CA GLY A 102 -13.53 -29.57 -9.19
C GLY A 102 -14.83 -29.87 -8.43
N PHE A 103 -15.92 -30.05 -9.18
CA PHE A 103 -17.24 -30.45 -8.65
C PHE A 103 -17.49 -31.97 -8.72
N GLN A 104 -16.45 -32.80 -8.92
CA GLN A 104 -16.59 -34.25 -8.95
C GLN A 104 -17.23 -34.85 -7.70
N PRO A 105 -16.81 -34.50 -6.45
CA PRO A 105 -17.43 -35.06 -5.26
C PRO A 105 -18.91 -34.65 -5.12
N PHE A 106 -19.27 -33.47 -5.61
CA PHE A 106 -20.65 -32.99 -5.62
C PHE A 106 -21.52 -33.80 -6.61
N LYS A 107 -20.95 -34.18 -7.76
CA LYS A 107 -21.63 -35.02 -8.76
C LYS A 107 -21.88 -36.43 -8.23
N GLU A 108 -20.95 -36.98 -7.45
CA GLU A 108 -21.08 -38.31 -6.83
C GLU A 108 -22.15 -38.32 -5.75
N GLN A 109 -22.22 -37.28 -4.90
CA GLN A 109 -23.17 -37.20 -3.79
C GLN A 109 -24.57 -36.71 -4.17
N LEU A 110 -24.74 -36.11 -5.36
CA LEU A 110 -26.01 -35.53 -5.81
C LEU A 110 -27.17 -36.53 -5.80
N ALA A 111 -26.89 -37.78 -6.17
CA ALA A 111 -27.90 -38.84 -6.25
C ALA A 111 -28.46 -39.19 -4.86
N ASP A 112 -27.57 -39.33 -3.87
CA ASP A 112 -27.95 -39.66 -2.50
C ASP A 112 -28.73 -38.51 -1.86
N TRP A 113 -28.29 -37.28 -2.06
CA TRP A 113 -29.00 -36.10 -1.55
C TRP A 113 -30.38 -35.91 -2.18
N THR A 114 -30.50 -36.16 -3.49
CA THR A 114 -31.80 -36.08 -4.17
C THR A 114 -32.76 -37.13 -3.62
N LYS A 115 -32.27 -38.35 -3.36
CA LYS A 115 -33.06 -39.43 -2.77
C LYS A 115 -33.52 -39.07 -1.35
N GLU A 116 -32.59 -38.60 -0.51
CA GLU A 116 -32.88 -38.18 0.87
C GLU A 116 -33.91 -37.05 0.91
N GLN A 117 -33.77 -36.03 0.05
CA GLN A 117 -34.72 -34.92 -0.03
C GLN A 117 -36.10 -35.34 -0.53
N MET A 118 -36.17 -36.25 -1.51
CA MET A 118 -37.46 -36.78 -1.99
C MET A 118 -38.17 -37.59 -0.89
N THR A 119 -37.43 -38.36 -0.10
CA THR A 119 -37.98 -39.08 1.06
C THR A 119 -38.50 -38.11 2.12
N TYR A 120 -37.74 -37.07 2.45
CA TYR A 120 -38.14 -36.03 3.39
C TYR A 120 -39.41 -35.29 2.95
N LEU A 121 -39.49 -34.88 1.67
CA LEU A 121 -40.66 -34.18 1.13
C LEU A 121 -41.91 -35.06 1.09
N LYS A 122 -41.76 -36.37 0.84
CA LYS A 122 -42.87 -37.32 0.85
C LYS A 122 -43.44 -37.51 2.26
N GLY A 123 -42.58 -37.69 3.27
CA GLY A 123 -43.02 -37.81 4.66
C GLY A 123 -43.75 -36.56 5.16
N ARG A 124 -43.24 -35.37 4.82
CA ARG A 124 -43.90 -34.10 5.19
C ARG A 124 -45.27 -33.89 4.52
N LYS A 125 -45.51 -34.51 3.35
CA LYS A 125 -46.79 -34.44 2.64
C LYS A 125 -47.81 -35.46 3.19
N GLU A 126 -47.36 -36.48 3.92
CA GLU A 126 -48.20 -37.47 4.59
C GLU A 126 -48.64 -37.02 6.01
N GLU A 127 -47.97 -36.01 6.59
CA GLU A 127 -48.29 -35.40 7.90
C GLU A 127 -49.25 -34.19 7.82
N ILE A 128 -49.67 -33.77 6.62
CA ILE A 128 -50.62 -32.65 6.36
C ILE A 128 -51.89 -33.20 5.70
#